data_AF-A0A0W0FGZ1-F1
#
_entry.id   AF-A0A0W0FGZ1-F1
#
_cell.length_a   1.000
_cell.length_b   1.000
_cell.length_c   1.000
_cell.angle_alpha   90.00
_cell.angle_beta   90.00
_cell.angle_gamma   90.00
#
_symmetry.space_group_name_H-M   'P 1'
#
loop_
_entity.id
_entity.type
_entity.pdbx_description
1 polymer ?
#
loop_
_entity_poly.entity_id
_entity_poly.type
_entity_poly.pdbx_seq_one_letter_code
_entity_poly.pdbx_strand_id
1 'polypeptide(L)'
;MAVPTEFTILDITGKFVMNKTLSDPTDDILAAQGVGWMKRKAIGLATLTLFVKHYKDDNGVEHIDIDQVLTGRIPGTREERTLNWTERENEDHVFGPVVGKSRRIKDLSEIEDDFLKTGWTPDSLEHGLVQSWVESDTPQSGRTWIAIQASCTLPLY
;
A
#
# COMPACT_ATOMS: atom_id res chain seq x y z
N MET A 1 10.58 13.21 -16.59
CA MET A 1 11.20 13.77 -15.37
C MET A 1 12.01 12.64 -14.77
N ALA A 2 13.31 12.78 -14.51
CA ALA A 2 14.06 11.73 -13.83
C ALA A 2 13.87 11.89 -12.32
N VAL A 3 13.61 10.79 -11.61
CA VAL A 3 13.61 10.78 -10.14
C VAL A 3 15.06 10.96 -9.66
N PRO A 4 15.34 11.79 -8.64
CA PRO A 4 16.69 11.92 -8.10
C PRO A 4 17.21 10.58 -7.57
N THR A 5 18.52 10.33 -7.70
CA THR A 5 19.14 9.06 -7.28
C THR A 5 19.03 8.78 -5.78
N GLU A 6 18.86 9.83 -4.97
CA GLU A 6 18.62 9.75 -3.54
C GLU A 6 17.20 9.27 -3.17
N PHE A 7 16.24 9.36 -4.10
CA PHE A 7 14.88 8.89 -3.87
C PHE A 7 14.82 7.38 -4.13
N THR A 8 14.91 6.63 -3.04
CA THR A 8 14.91 5.16 -3.02
C THR A 8 13.78 4.64 -2.16
N ILE A 9 13.51 3.34 -2.18
CA ILE A 9 12.52 2.71 -1.29
C ILE A 9 12.86 2.86 0.21
N LEU A 10 14.05 3.35 0.57
CA LEU A 10 14.46 3.66 1.94
C LEU A 10 13.91 5.01 2.43
N ASP A 11 13.53 5.91 1.53
CA ASP A 11 12.81 7.14 1.84
C ASP A 11 11.93 7.52 0.64
N ILE A 12 10.63 7.28 0.80
CA ILE A 12 9.61 7.58 -0.22
C ILE A 12 8.74 8.77 0.21
N THR A 13 9.25 9.61 1.10
CA THR A 13 8.55 10.80 1.55
C THR A 13 8.23 11.70 0.37
N GLY A 14 6.96 12.07 0.22
CA GLY A 14 6.55 12.87 -0.92
C GLY A 14 5.05 12.87 -1.18
N LYS A 15 4.69 13.46 -2.32
CA LYS A 15 3.33 13.55 -2.82
C LYS A 15 3.23 12.81 -4.14
N PHE A 16 2.39 11.79 -4.20
CA PHE A 16 2.21 10.95 -5.38
C PHE A 16 0.80 11.07 -5.91
N VAL A 17 0.64 11.26 -7.21
CA VAL A 17 -0.65 11.25 -7.88
C VAL A 17 -0.73 9.98 -8.71
N MET A 18 -1.80 9.21 -8.51
CA MET A 18 -2.03 7.96 -9.24
C MET A 18 -2.06 8.21 -10.75
N ASN A 19 -1.25 7.46 -11.49
CA ASN A 19 -1.29 7.44 -12.95
C ASN A 19 -2.32 6.41 -13.42
N LYS A 20 -3.53 6.87 -13.77
CA LYS A 20 -4.61 5.99 -14.24
C LYS A 20 -4.29 5.25 -15.54
N THR A 21 -3.40 5.77 -16.38
CA THR A 21 -3.02 5.12 -17.65
C THR A 21 -2.14 3.90 -17.43
N LEU A 22 -1.41 3.86 -16.32
CA LEU A 22 -0.55 2.74 -15.92
C LEU A 22 -1.18 1.89 -14.80
N SER A 23 -2.47 2.09 -14.49
CA SER A 23 -3.19 1.37 -13.45
C SER A 23 -4.30 0.52 -14.06
N ASP A 24 -4.50 -0.68 -13.52
CA ASP A 24 -5.65 -1.51 -13.88
C ASP A 24 -6.95 -1.01 -13.23
N PRO A 25 -8.12 -1.37 -13.78
CA PRO A 25 -9.42 -1.03 -13.18
C PRO A 25 -9.59 -1.64 -11.77
N THR A 26 -10.12 -0.86 -10.83
CA THR A 26 -10.29 -1.27 -9.43
C THR A 26 -11.67 -1.87 -9.09
N ASP A 27 -12.63 -1.86 -10.02
CA ASP A 27 -14.03 -2.24 -9.72
C ASP A 27 -14.14 -3.71 -9.26
N ASP A 28 -13.47 -4.63 -9.95
CA ASP A 28 -13.56 -6.07 -9.67
C ASP A 28 -12.93 -6.43 -8.32
N ILE A 29 -11.74 -5.89 -8.03
CA ILE A 29 -11.07 -6.14 -6.74
C ILE A 29 -11.85 -5.54 -5.57
N LEU A 30 -12.39 -4.32 -5.72
CA LEU A 30 -13.21 -3.70 -4.68
C LEU A 30 -14.54 -4.45 -4.49
N ALA A 31 -15.12 -5.00 -5.56
CA ALA A 31 -16.32 -5.82 -5.48
C ALA A 31 -16.04 -7.13 -4.72
N ALA A 32 -14.92 -7.79 -4.99
CA ALA A 32 -14.48 -8.99 -4.28
C ALA A 32 -14.26 -8.73 -2.77
N GLN A 33 -13.80 -7.53 -2.40
CA GLN A 33 -13.65 -7.10 -1.01
C GLN A 33 -14.97 -6.63 -0.35
N GLY A 34 -16.10 -6.72 -1.06
CA GLY A 34 -17.43 -6.39 -0.54
C GLY A 34 -17.75 -4.89 -0.51
N VAL A 35 -17.00 -4.05 -1.23
CA VAL A 35 -17.27 -2.62 -1.33
C VAL A 35 -18.53 -2.39 -2.17
N GLY A 36 -19.50 -1.65 -1.65
CA GLY A 36 -20.77 -1.40 -2.33
C GLY A 36 -20.64 -0.63 -3.65
N TRP A 37 -21.52 -0.92 -4.62
CA TRP A 37 -21.45 -0.42 -6.00
C TRP A 37 -21.27 1.11 -6.13
N MET A 38 -22.01 1.89 -5.33
CA MET A 38 -21.90 3.36 -5.34
C MET A 38 -20.50 3.84 -4.95
N LYS A 39 -19.89 3.24 -3.91
CA LYS A 39 -18.53 3.59 -3.48
C LYS A 39 -17.52 3.23 -4.57
N ARG A 40 -17.65 2.06 -5.20
CA ARG A 40 -16.74 1.64 -6.29
C ARG A 40 -16.77 2.58 -7.49
N LYS A 41 -17.96 3.02 -7.91
CA LYS A 41 -18.08 4.01 -9.00
C LYS A 41 -17.45 5.35 -8.65
N ALA A 42 -17.63 5.83 -7.41
CA ALA A 42 -16.97 7.05 -6.95
C ALA A 42 -15.43 6.92 -6.97
N ILE A 43 -14.89 5.80 -6.45
CA ILE A 43 -13.44 5.53 -6.44
C ILE A 43 -12.88 5.46 -7.86
N GLY A 44 -13.55 4.76 -8.79
CA GLY A 44 -13.08 4.63 -10.18
C GLY A 44 -12.99 5.96 -10.92
N LEU A 45 -13.89 6.90 -10.64
CA LEU A 45 -13.89 8.24 -11.24
C LEU A 45 -12.84 9.16 -10.58
N ALA A 46 -12.59 9.01 -9.30
CA ALA A 46 -11.67 9.86 -8.55
C ALA A 46 -10.19 9.57 -8.87
N THR A 47 -9.33 10.59 -8.78
CA THR A 47 -7.87 10.40 -8.82
C THR A 47 -7.34 10.40 -7.40
N LEU A 48 -6.55 9.37 -7.05
CA LEU A 48 -5.92 9.22 -5.75
C LEU A 48 -4.64 10.05 -5.67
N THR A 49 -4.50 10.83 -4.61
CA THR A 49 -3.26 11.48 -4.21
C THR A 49 -2.81 10.93 -2.87
N LEU A 50 -1.57 10.47 -2.80
CA LEU A 50 -0.93 10.01 -1.57
C LEU A 50 0.01 11.09 -1.05
N PHE A 51 -0.05 11.35 0.25
CA PHE A 51 0.97 12.10 0.98
C PHE A 51 1.67 11.11 1.89
N VAL A 52 2.92 10.80 1.57
CA VAL A 52 3.70 9.77 2.26
C VAL A 52 4.73 10.44 3.14
N LYS A 53 4.85 9.98 4.38
CA LYS A 53 5.92 10.30 5.30
C LYS A 53 6.64 9.01 5.67
N HIS A 54 7.91 8.90 5.29
CA HIS A 54 8.75 7.74 5.58
C HIS A 54 9.86 8.16 6.56
N TYR A 55 9.93 7.52 7.72
CA TYR A 55 10.90 7.89 8.75
C TYR A 55 11.27 6.70 9.64
N LYS A 56 12.30 6.88 10.47
CA LYS A 56 12.60 5.98 11.59
C LYS A 56 12.30 6.67 12.90
N ASP A 57 11.75 5.93 13.86
CA ASP A 57 11.54 6.42 15.21
C ASP A 57 12.85 6.41 16.03
N ASP A 58 12.78 6.84 17.29
CA ASP A 58 13.90 6.89 18.22
C ASP A 58 14.52 5.51 18.50
N ASN A 59 13.77 4.43 18.28
CA ASN A 59 14.23 3.04 18.42
C ASN A 59 14.79 2.47 17.10
N GLY A 60 14.82 3.28 16.03
CA GLY A 60 15.28 2.89 14.71
C GLY A 60 14.27 2.04 13.91
N VAL A 61 13.03 1.91 14.38
CA VAL A 61 11.97 1.18 13.67
C VAL A 61 11.47 2.06 12.53
N GLU A 62 11.30 1.44 11.36
CA GLU A 62 10.88 2.11 10.12
C GLU A 62 9.35 2.28 10.07
N HIS A 63 8.89 3.47 9.71
CA HIS A 63 7.48 3.87 9.65
C HIS A 63 7.15 4.54 8.32
N ILE A 64 6.01 4.16 7.72
CA ILE A 64 5.46 4.77 6.50
C ILE A 64 4.02 5.17 6.80
N ASP A 65 3.79 6.46 6.93
CA ASP A 65 2.45 7.03 7.07
C ASP A 65 1.96 7.50 5.70
N ILE A 66 0.72 7.15 5.36
CA ILE A 66 0.13 7.47 4.07
C ILE A 66 -1.23 8.11 4.29
N ASP A 67 -1.34 9.40 4.00
CA ASP A 67 -2.62 10.09 3.91
C ASP A 67 -3.12 10.03 2.47
N GLN A 68 -4.32 9.47 2.29
CA GLN A 68 -4.95 9.33 0.99
C GLN A 68 -6.01 10.41 0.79
N VAL A 69 -5.97 11.08 -0.36
CA VAL A 69 -6.98 12.08 -0.74
C VAL A 69 -7.48 11.77 -2.14
N LEU A 70 -8.79 11.66 -2.28
CA LEU A 70 -9.46 11.52 -3.56
C LEU A 70 -9.79 12.91 -4.12
N THR A 71 -9.74 13.07 -5.45
CA THR A 71 -10.16 14.30 -6.14
C THR A 71 -11.52 14.78 -5.66
N GLY A 72 -11.68 16.09 -5.50
CA GLY A 72 -12.88 16.68 -4.89
C GLY A 72 -12.80 16.83 -3.37
N ARG A 73 -11.61 16.63 -2.77
CA ARG A 73 -11.36 16.69 -1.32
C ARG A 73 -12.20 15.67 -0.53
N ILE A 74 -12.54 14.56 -1.17
CA ILE A 74 -13.16 13.43 -0.47
C ILE A 74 -12.05 12.84 0.41
N PRO A 75 -12.23 12.80 1.75
CA PRO A 75 -11.27 12.17 2.64
C PRO A 75 -11.07 10.73 2.19
N GLY A 76 -9.83 10.36 1.89
CA GLY A 76 -9.45 8.97 1.72
C GLY A 76 -9.14 8.37 3.09
N THR A 77 -8.37 7.29 3.09
CA THR A 77 -7.96 6.57 4.29
C THR A 77 -6.61 7.10 4.78
N ARG A 78 -6.31 6.86 6.06
CA ARG A 78 -4.96 7.03 6.59
C ARG A 78 -4.44 5.64 6.91
N GLU A 79 -3.26 5.32 6.38
CA GLU A 79 -2.59 4.05 6.63
C GLU A 79 -1.28 4.32 7.36
N GLU A 80 -1.05 3.64 8.48
CA GLU A 80 0.16 3.79 9.30
C GLU A 80 0.90 2.45 9.35
N ARG A 81 2.03 2.37 8.64
CA ARG A 81 2.83 1.15 8.54
C ARG A 81 4.09 1.27 9.38
N THR A 82 4.10 0.64 10.54
CA THR A 82 5.33 0.28 11.25
C THR A 82 5.86 -1.05 10.71
N LEU A 83 7.10 -1.06 10.21
CA LEU A 83 7.70 -2.23 9.55
C LEU A 83 8.35 -3.19 10.56
N ASN A 84 7.54 -3.70 11.50
CA ASN A 84 7.95 -4.63 12.55
C ASN A 84 7.20 -5.97 12.50
N TRP A 85 6.40 -6.21 11.46
CA TRP A 85 5.57 -7.39 11.27
C TRP A 85 4.56 -7.69 12.40
N THR A 86 4.20 -6.66 13.17
CA THR A 86 3.17 -6.78 14.21
C THR A 86 1.80 -6.40 13.64
N GLU A 87 0.79 -7.18 13.99
CA GLU A 87 -0.60 -6.96 13.58
C GLU A 87 -1.19 -5.74 14.27
N ARG A 88 -2.03 -5.02 13.51
CA ARG A 88 -2.77 -3.85 13.97
C ARG A 88 -4.15 -3.84 13.37
N GLU A 89 -5.12 -3.62 14.23
CA GLU A 89 -6.49 -3.35 13.84
C GLU A 89 -6.60 -1.92 13.29
N ASN A 90 -7.39 -1.76 12.23
CA ASN A 90 -7.74 -0.47 11.67
C ASN A 90 -9.20 -0.46 11.21
N GLU A 91 -9.93 0.60 11.54
CA GLU A 91 -11.29 0.82 11.06
C GLU A 91 -11.23 1.65 9.78
N ASP A 92 -11.36 0.99 8.64
CA ASP A 92 -11.28 1.64 7.33
C ASP A 92 -12.67 2.02 6.81
N HIS A 93 -12.89 3.27 6.41
CA HIS A 93 -14.22 3.69 5.96
C HIS A 93 -14.64 3.10 4.59
N VAL A 94 -13.70 2.55 3.81
CA VAL A 94 -13.94 1.83 2.56
C VAL A 94 -14.17 0.35 2.85
N PHE A 95 -13.27 -0.27 3.62
CA PHE A 95 -13.22 -1.72 3.80
C PHE A 95 -13.90 -2.24 5.07
N GLY A 96 -14.08 -1.39 6.08
CA GLY A 96 -14.53 -1.73 7.43
C GLY A 96 -13.35 -2.15 8.33
N PRO A 97 -13.62 -2.98 9.35
CA PRO A 97 -12.61 -3.55 10.23
C PRO A 97 -11.59 -4.42 9.46
N VAL A 98 -10.31 -4.07 9.54
CA VAL A 98 -9.20 -4.82 8.93
C VAL A 98 -8.05 -5.01 9.92
N VAL A 99 -7.26 -6.05 9.71
CA VAL A 99 -6.00 -6.31 10.43
C VAL A 99 -4.85 -6.22 9.44
N GLY A 100 -3.88 -5.36 9.73
CA GLY A 100 -2.73 -5.10 8.88
C GLY A 100 -1.40 -5.35 9.59
N LYS A 101 -0.40 -5.83 8.84
CA LYS A 101 1.00 -5.88 9.26
C LYS A 101 1.91 -5.57 8.08
N SER A 102 3.10 -5.04 8.37
CA SER A 102 4.06 -4.67 7.32
C SER A 102 5.49 -4.95 7.75
N ARG A 103 6.37 -5.24 6.79
CA ARG A 103 7.81 -5.47 7.03
C ARG A 103 8.63 -5.09 5.81
N ARG A 104 9.94 -4.95 6.01
CA ARG A 104 10.91 -4.92 4.92
C ARG A 104 11.43 -6.33 4.64
N ILE A 105 11.45 -6.73 3.37
CA ILE A 105 11.91 -8.04 2.88
C ILE A 105 13.23 -7.85 2.14
N LYS A 106 14.26 -8.60 2.50
CA LYS A 106 15.50 -8.70 1.71
C LYS A 106 15.65 -10.04 1.01
N ASP A 107 15.12 -11.10 1.60
CA ASP A 107 15.09 -12.42 1.01
C ASP A 107 13.69 -12.73 0.47
N LEU A 108 13.59 -12.93 -0.85
CA LEU A 108 12.34 -13.28 -1.52
C LEU A 108 11.79 -14.64 -1.09
N SER A 109 12.59 -15.49 -0.46
CA SER A 109 12.13 -16.76 0.13
C SER A 109 11.12 -16.56 1.27
N GLU A 110 11.12 -15.37 1.91
CA GLU A 110 10.17 -15.00 2.96
C GLU A 110 8.77 -14.66 2.43
N ILE A 111 8.61 -14.50 1.13
CA ILE A 111 7.32 -14.25 0.47
C ILE A 111 6.69 -15.60 0.13
N GLU A 112 5.45 -15.84 0.50
CA GLU A 112 4.78 -17.11 0.21
C GLU A 112 4.34 -17.18 -1.26
N ASP A 113 3.73 -16.10 -1.76
CA ASP A 113 3.20 -16.02 -3.12
C ASP A 113 4.33 -15.89 -4.16
N ASP A 114 4.43 -16.87 -5.06
CA ASP A 114 5.43 -16.88 -6.14
C ASP A 114 5.28 -15.71 -7.12
N PHE A 115 4.06 -15.20 -7.32
CA PHE A 115 3.82 -14.04 -8.17
C PHE A 115 4.60 -12.82 -7.67
N LEU A 116 4.61 -12.63 -6.34
CA LEU A 116 5.27 -11.50 -5.68
C LEU A 116 6.81 -11.64 -5.59
N LYS A 117 7.39 -12.74 -6.06
CA LYS A 117 8.85 -12.94 -6.10
C LYS A 117 9.49 -12.46 -7.40
N THR A 118 8.70 -12.03 -8.37
CA THR A 118 9.17 -11.75 -9.73
C THR A 118 9.00 -10.28 -10.12
N GLY A 119 9.67 -9.83 -11.17
CA GLY A 119 9.50 -8.48 -11.73
C GLY A 119 10.28 -7.36 -11.02
N TRP A 120 11.17 -7.69 -10.08
CA TRP A 120 11.94 -6.70 -9.32
C TRP A 120 13.23 -6.28 -10.01
N THR A 121 13.56 -4.99 -9.91
CA THR A 121 14.84 -4.45 -10.38
C THR A 121 15.97 -4.73 -9.37
N PRO A 122 17.25 -4.76 -9.80
CA PRO A 122 18.37 -5.05 -8.90
C PRO A 122 18.48 -4.11 -7.69
N ASP A 123 18.21 -2.81 -7.88
CA ASP A 123 18.18 -1.80 -6.81
C ASP A 123 17.05 -2.04 -5.80
N SER A 124 15.90 -2.52 -6.27
CA SER A 124 14.79 -2.93 -5.39
C SER A 124 15.19 -4.07 -4.46
N LEU A 125 15.98 -5.02 -4.97
CA LEU A 125 16.47 -6.16 -4.18
C LEU A 125 17.61 -5.77 -3.24
N GLU A 126 18.46 -4.83 -3.63
CA GLU A 126 19.52 -4.30 -2.77
C GLU A 126 18.97 -3.61 -1.50
N HIS A 127 17.97 -2.75 -1.67
CA HIS A 127 17.34 -2.02 -0.58
C HIS A 127 16.26 -2.82 0.16
N GLY A 128 15.77 -3.90 -0.46
CA GLY A 128 14.67 -4.71 0.02
C GLY A 128 13.31 -4.08 -0.28
N LEU A 129 12.30 -4.93 -0.36
CA LEU A 129 10.91 -4.57 -0.67
C LEU A 129 10.13 -4.23 0.60
N VAL A 130 9.14 -3.36 0.50
CA VAL A 130 8.16 -3.17 1.57
C VAL A 130 6.97 -4.08 1.33
N GLN A 131 6.77 -5.07 2.20
CA GLN A 131 5.60 -5.93 2.19
C GLN A 131 4.52 -5.35 3.10
N SER A 132 3.28 -5.28 2.59
CA SER A 132 2.07 -5.08 3.38
C SER A 132 1.17 -6.30 3.25
N TRP A 133 0.63 -6.73 4.39
CA TRP A 133 -0.38 -7.77 4.50
C TRP A 133 -1.59 -7.15 5.18
N VAL A 134 -2.74 -7.21 4.53
CA VAL A 134 -4.01 -6.73 5.08
C VAL A 134 -5.07 -7.78 4.87
N GLU A 135 -5.80 -8.09 5.92
CA GLU A 135 -6.94 -9.00 5.87
C GLU A 135 -8.16 -8.35 6.51
N SER A 136 -9.35 -8.74 6.04
CA SER A 136 -10.59 -8.38 6.72
C SER A 136 -10.65 -9.02 8.11
N ASP A 137 -11.01 -8.26 9.14
CA ASP A 137 -11.41 -8.84 10.41
C ASP A 137 -12.75 -9.55 10.19
N THR A 138 -12.69 -10.85 9.92
CA THR A 138 -13.85 -11.65 9.54
C THR A 138 -14.93 -11.66 10.64
N PRO A 139 -14.59 -11.85 11.93
CA PRO A 139 -15.55 -11.73 13.03
C PRO A 139 -16.33 -10.42 13.06
N GLN A 140 -15.68 -9.28 12.78
CA GLN A 140 -16.34 -7.96 12.84
C GLN A 140 -17.01 -7.55 11.51
N SER A 141 -16.38 -7.85 10.38
CA SER A 141 -16.83 -7.39 9.05
C SER A 141 -17.82 -8.34 8.36
N GLY A 142 -17.84 -9.62 8.74
CA GLY A 142 -18.59 -10.67 8.03
C GLY A 142 -18.08 -10.96 6.61
N ARG A 143 -16.88 -10.48 6.26
CA ARG A 143 -16.21 -10.67 4.97
C ARG A 143 -14.90 -11.42 5.17
N THR A 144 -14.42 -12.08 4.11
CA THR A 144 -13.13 -12.79 4.15
C THR A 144 -12.36 -12.50 2.86
N TRP A 145 -11.27 -11.76 3.00
CA TRP A 145 -10.29 -11.52 1.95
C TRP A 145 -8.93 -11.19 2.56
N ILE A 146 -7.87 -11.43 1.79
CA ILE A 146 -6.49 -11.09 2.12
C ILE A 146 -5.92 -10.33 0.92
N ALA A 147 -5.20 -9.25 1.18
CA ALA A 147 -4.44 -8.48 0.21
C ALA A 147 -2.97 -8.46 0.63
N ILE A 148 -2.10 -8.92 -0.25
CA ILE A 148 -0.65 -8.92 -0.06
C ILE A 148 -0.04 -8.04 -1.13
N GLN A 149 0.77 -7.07 -0.72
CA GLN A 149 1.44 -6.13 -1.60
C GLN A 149 2.94 -6.11 -1.30
N ALA A 150 3.76 -6.16 -2.33
CA ALA A 150 5.19 -5.86 -2.25
C ALA A 150 5.47 -4.57 -3.05
N SER A 151 6.24 -3.64 -2.46
CA SER A 151 6.45 -2.31 -3.02
C SER A 151 7.94 -2.02 -3.22
N CYS A 152 8.25 -1.36 -4.34
CA CYS A 152 9.56 -0.82 -4.67
C CYS A 152 9.44 0.56 -5.31
N THR A 153 10.57 1.24 -5.49
CA THR A 153 10.68 2.44 -6.33
C THR A 153 11.15 2.03 -7.71
N LEU A 154 10.42 2.42 -8.75
CA LEU A 154 10.88 2.21 -10.12
C LEU A 154 11.70 3.41 -10.61
N PRO A 155 12.90 3.19 -11.20
CA PRO A 155 13.57 4.24 -11.95
C PRO A 155 12.72 4.65 -13.16
N LEU A 156 12.64 5.95 -13.44
CA LEU A 156 12.00 6.48 -14.64
C LEU A 156 12.97 6.31 -15.82
N TYR A 157 12.77 5.27 -16.63
CA TYR A 157 13.40 5.14 -17.95
C TYR A 157 12.51 5.75 -19.03
#